data_AF-A0A6N8EG28-F1
#
_entry.id   AF-A0A6N8EG28-F1
#
_cell.length_a   1.000
_cell.length_b   1.000
_cell.length_c   1.000
_cell.angle_alpha   90.00
_cell.angle_beta   90.00
_cell.angle_gamma   90.00
#
_symmetry.space_group_name_H-M   'P 1'
#
loop_
_entity.id
_entity.type
_entity.pdbx_description
1 polymer ?
#
loop_
_entity_poly.entity_id
_entity_poly.type
_entity_poly.pdbx_seq_one_letter_code
_entity_poly.pdbx_strand_id
1 'polypeptide(L)'
;NTLLASGGTLRYTLTLTNPSGPNVGTGYDVVISDPLPSGITSASVVDASPTARGGVTGASCAITGDTPPTLNCAAAVFPPDGQLVVVYDAVTTDALTPGATLNNAALVTWTSLADTNADERTGSGTSPNDYRTSANRSVLIGTPALVKSILTPQTRYAIGDEVSYQVVLSIPGTLSNAVFADILPAGLTYVADTLSLDYGTGLSATNAPSTFVRTDDTPEAGQETLA
;
A
#
# COMPACT_ATOMS: atom_id res chain seq x y z
N ASN A 1 -3.37 -0.37 0.09
CA ASN A 1 -3.16 -1.79 0.49
C ASN A 1 -2.33 -2.59 -0.50
N THR A 2 -1.75 -1.98 -1.53
CA THR A 2 -0.94 -2.72 -2.49
C THR A 2 0.32 -1.95 -2.86
N LEU A 3 1.39 -2.69 -3.15
CA LEU A 3 2.71 -2.19 -3.48
C LEU A 3 3.19 -2.87 -4.77
N LEU A 4 3.92 -2.13 -5.60
CA LEU A 4 4.50 -2.70 -6.81
C LEU A 4 5.65 -3.64 -6.44
N ALA A 5 5.85 -4.70 -7.23
CA ALA A 5 7.01 -5.57 -7.07
C ALA A 5 8.34 -4.84 -7.27
N SER A 6 8.33 -3.76 -8.05
CA SER A 6 9.45 -2.82 -8.24
C SER A 6 9.71 -1.92 -7.02
N GLY A 7 9.01 -2.14 -5.92
CA GLY A 7 9.18 -1.39 -4.69
C GLY A 7 8.43 -0.06 -4.63
N GLY A 8 8.72 0.71 -3.58
CA GLY A 8 8.13 2.01 -3.32
C GLY A 8 8.27 2.44 -1.85
N THR A 9 7.58 3.51 -1.50
CA THR A 9 7.47 4.00 -0.12
C THR A 9 6.08 3.73 0.42
N LEU A 10 6.01 3.07 1.58
CA LEU A 10 4.80 2.86 2.34
C LEU A 10 4.75 3.85 3.51
N ARG A 11 3.64 4.59 3.63
CA ARG A 11 3.39 5.44 4.79
C ARG A 11 2.50 4.71 5.79
N TYR A 12 3.03 4.48 6.98
CA TYR A 12 2.30 3.91 8.10
C TYR A 12 1.86 4.98 9.09
N THR A 13 0.73 4.73 9.76
CA THR A 13 0.27 5.51 10.91
C THR A 13 -0.05 4.55 12.03
N LEU A 14 0.73 4.63 13.11
CA LEU A 14 0.50 3.87 14.33
C LEU A 14 -0.14 4.78 15.36
N THR A 15 -1.29 4.36 15.89
CA THR A 15 -2.04 5.09 16.92
C THR A 15 -2.21 4.19 18.13
N LEU A 16 -1.67 4.61 19.26
CA LEU A 16 -1.93 4.02 20.57
C LEU A 16 -2.90 4.93 21.33
N THR A 17 -3.94 4.35 21.92
CA THR A 17 -4.92 5.07 22.73
C THR A 17 -5.16 4.29 24.01
N ASN A 18 -5.15 4.98 25.16
CA ASN A 18 -5.64 4.45 26.42
C ASN A 18 -7.10 4.93 26.55
N PRO A 19 -8.09 4.04 26.40
CA PRO A 19 -9.49 4.46 26.35
C PRO A 19 -9.92 5.13 27.66
N SER A 20 -11.00 5.90 27.63
CA SER A 20 -11.74 6.22 28.85
C SER A 20 -12.65 5.05 29.24
N GLY A 21 -12.98 4.97 30.51
CA GLY A 21 -14.00 4.05 30.99
C GLY A 21 -13.83 3.65 32.45
N PRO A 22 -14.82 2.94 33.00
CA PRO A 22 -14.69 2.34 34.31
C PRO A 22 -13.53 1.33 34.30
N ASN A 23 -12.75 1.31 35.38
CA ASN A 23 -11.60 0.41 35.54
C ASN A 23 -10.45 0.62 34.53
N VAL A 24 -10.36 1.80 33.91
CA VAL A 24 -9.19 2.16 33.11
C VAL A 24 -8.23 3.02 33.95
N GLY A 25 -7.00 2.53 34.10
CA GLY A 25 -5.93 3.21 34.82
C GLY A 25 -4.93 3.86 33.88
N THR A 26 -4.05 4.68 34.46
CA THR A 26 -2.85 5.17 33.78
C THR A 26 -1.89 4.01 33.52
N GLY A 27 -1.39 3.91 32.29
CA GLY A 27 -0.27 3.03 31.96
C GLY A 27 1.07 3.75 32.16
N TYR A 28 2.08 3.01 32.57
CA TYR A 28 3.45 3.51 32.77
C TYR A 28 4.43 2.72 31.92
N ASP A 29 5.64 3.27 31.75
CA ASP A 29 6.74 2.61 31.03
C ASP A 29 6.30 1.96 29.72
N VAL A 30 5.51 2.71 28.95
CA VAL A 30 4.95 2.25 27.68
C VAL A 30 6.09 2.09 26.70
N VAL A 31 6.20 0.91 26.10
CA VAL A 31 7.17 0.58 25.05
C VAL A 31 6.44 0.00 23.87
N ILE A 32 6.63 0.59 22.69
CA ILE A 32 6.15 0.09 21.40
C ILE A 32 7.36 -0.40 20.62
N SER A 33 7.27 -1.62 20.09
CA SER A 33 8.24 -2.18 19.16
C SER A 33 7.51 -2.67 17.90
N ASP A 34 7.90 -2.14 16.76
CA ASP A 34 7.36 -2.48 15.44
C ASP A 34 8.52 -2.86 14.52
N PRO A 35 8.96 -4.13 14.56
CA PRO A 35 9.98 -4.65 13.66
C PRO A 35 9.38 -4.74 12.26
N LEU A 36 9.93 -3.96 11.33
CA LEU A 36 9.40 -3.91 9.98
C LEU A 36 9.66 -5.24 9.25
N PRO A 37 8.77 -5.67 8.34
CA PRO A 37 8.91 -6.96 7.68
C PRO A 37 10.12 -6.99 6.74
N SER A 38 10.60 -8.20 6.45
CA SER A 38 11.56 -8.40 5.37
C SER A 38 11.03 -7.83 4.06
N GLY A 39 11.91 -7.16 3.31
CA GLY A 39 11.53 -6.37 2.14
C GLY A 39 11.49 -4.87 2.39
N ILE A 40 11.51 -4.40 3.64
CA ILE A 40 11.81 -3.00 4.00
C ILE A 40 13.32 -2.82 4.15
N THR A 41 13.88 -1.83 3.46
CA THR A 41 15.33 -1.50 3.45
C THR A 41 15.69 -0.36 4.37
N SER A 42 14.80 0.61 4.52
CA SER A 42 14.99 1.77 5.40
C SER A 42 13.64 2.31 5.84
N ALA A 43 13.64 3.05 6.94
CA ALA A 43 12.46 3.76 7.41
C ALA A 43 12.86 5.08 8.08
N SER A 44 11.93 6.02 8.11
CA SER A 44 12.10 7.30 8.79
C SER A 44 10.80 7.78 9.40
N VAL A 45 10.87 8.36 10.59
CA VAL A 45 9.73 9.04 11.21
C VAL A 45 9.46 10.32 10.40
N VAL A 46 8.21 10.55 10.03
CA VAL A 46 7.81 11.76 9.29
C VAL A 46 7.89 12.98 10.20
N ASP A 47 8.31 14.12 9.65
CA ASP A 47 8.38 15.40 10.37
C ASP A 47 7.10 15.71 11.15
N ALA A 48 7.28 16.38 12.30
CA ALA A 48 6.21 16.70 13.26
C ALA A 48 5.51 15.48 13.90
N SER A 49 6.14 14.30 13.87
CA SER A 49 5.74 13.14 14.67
C SER A 49 6.90 12.63 15.56
N PRO A 50 6.61 11.95 16.68
CA PRO A 50 5.29 11.59 17.19
C PRO A 50 4.51 12.78 17.76
N THR A 51 3.18 12.66 17.81
CA THR A 51 2.31 13.59 18.52
C THR A 51 1.63 12.90 19.69
N ALA A 52 1.59 13.56 20.84
CA ALA A 52 1.02 13.04 22.07
C ALA A 52 -0.04 14.01 22.62
N ARG A 53 -1.16 13.48 23.13
CA ARG A 53 -2.28 14.25 23.70
C ARG A 53 -2.86 13.52 24.93
N GLY A 54 -3.76 14.19 25.65
CA GLY A 54 -4.44 13.60 26.82
C GLY A 54 -3.52 13.38 28.02
N GLY A 55 -2.50 14.22 28.18
CA GLY A 55 -1.57 14.15 29.32
C GLY A 55 -0.48 13.08 29.20
N VAL A 56 -0.31 12.46 28.03
CA VAL A 56 0.82 11.55 27.76
C VAL A 56 2.14 12.32 27.90
N THR A 57 3.11 11.76 28.64
CA THR A 57 4.43 12.37 28.87
C THR A 57 5.57 11.43 28.48
N GLY A 58 6.75 12.00 28.23
CA GLY A 58 7.95 11.22 27.85
C GLY A 58 7.85 10.53 26.48
N ALA A 59 6.93 10.99 25.61
CA ALA A 59 6.72 10.38 24.30
C ALA A 59 7.94 10.58 23.41
N SER A 60 8.45 9.49 22.83
CA SER A 60 9.54 9.50 21.86
C SER A 60 9.39 8.34 20.87
N CYS A 61 9.91 8.52 19.66
CA CYS A 61 9.96 7.47 18.64
C CYS A 61 11.25 7.59 17.84
N ALA A 62 11.88 6.47 17.53
CA ALA A 62 13.06 6.38 16.69
C ALA A 62 13.03 5.12 15.81
N ILE A 63 13.59 5.24 14.61
CA ILE A 63 13.93 4.08 13.79
C ILE A 63 15.35 3.64 14.15
N THR A 64 15.53 2.36 14.43
CA THR A 64 16.84 1.77 14.75
C THR A 64 17.05 0.44 14.04
N GLY A 65 18.31 0.01 13.93
CA GLY A 65 18.69 -1.18 13.17
C GLY A 65 18.77 -0.90 11.67
N ASP A 66 19.26 -1.89 10.93
CA ASP A 66 19.60 -1.70 9.51
C ASP A 66 18.51 -2.25 8.58
N THR A 67 18.47 -3.57 8.37
CA THR A 67 17.60 -4.17 7.35
C THR A 67 17.07 -5.55 7.78
N PRO A 68 15.78 -5.67 8.14
CA PRO A 68 14.81 -4.59 8.23
C PRO A 68 15.03 -3.74 9.50
N PRO A 69 14.75 -2.42 9.44
CA PRO A 69 14.80 -1.57 10.62
C PRO A 69 13.58 -1.81 11.52
N THR A 70 13.63 -1.28 12.74
CA THR A 70 12.56 -1.36 13.74
C THR A 70 12.15 0.03 14.18
N LEU A 71 10.86 0.32 14.21
CA LEU A 71 10.33 1.49 14.92
C LEU A 71 10.22 1.16 16.40
N ASN A 72 10.89 1.95 17.23
CA ASN A 72 10.78 1.89 18.68
C ASN A 72 10.19 3.20 19.19
N CYS A 73 9.12 3.12 19.97
CA CYS A 73 8.58 4.27 20.67
C CYS A 73 8.44 4.00 22.15
N ALA A 74 8.41 5.06 22.95
CA ALA A 74 8.16 4.99 24.36
C ALA A 74 7.29 6.14 24.85
N ALA A 75 6.63 5.97 25.99
CA ALA A 75 6.02 7.04 26.78
C ALA A 75 6.11 6.67 28.27
N ALA A 76 6.47 7.64 29.11
CA ALA A 76 6.66 7.40 30.54
C ALA A 76 5.32 7.27 31.29
N VAL A 77 4.35 8.12 30.94
CA VAL A 77 3.02 8.12 31.55
C VAL A 77 1.97 8.22 30.46
N PHE A 78 0.94 7.36 30.54
CA PHE A 78 -0.12 7.25 29.55
C PHE A 78 -1.50 7.23 30.22
N PRO A 79 -2.08 8.40 30.54
CA PRO A 79 -3.35 8.50 31.25
C PRO A 79 -4.54 7.97 30.42
N PRO A 80 -5.70 7.70 31.06
CA PRO A 80 -6.95 7.52 30.34
C PRO A 80 -7.24 8.71 29.42
N ASP A 81 -7.82 8.45 28.25
CA ASP A 81 -7.97 9.40 27.12
C ASP A 81 -6.64 9.88 26.49
N GLY A 82 -5.50 9.33 26.94
CA GLY A 82 -4.20 9.54 26.33
C GLY A 82 -4.15 9.00 24.91
N GLN A 83 -3.41 9.69 24.03
CA GLN A 83 -3.15 9.21 22.68
C GLN A 83 -1.73 9.55 22.24
N LEU A 84 -1.08 8.58 21.59
CA LEU A 84 0.20 8.73 20.90
C LEU A 84 0.01 8.31 19.45
N VAL A 85 0.35 9.21 18.53
CA VAL A 85 0.31 8.96 17.08
C VAL A 85 1.70 9.16 16.49
N VAL A 86 2.20 8.16 15.78
CA VAL A 86 3.45 8.24 15.00
C VAL A 86 3.16 7.91 13.54
N VAL A 87 3.73 8.72 12.64
CA VAL A 87 3.66 8.52 11.20
C VAL A 87 5.09 8.28 10.71
N TYR A 88 5.30 7.22 9.95
CA TYR A 88 6.62 6.88 9.45
C TYR A 88 6.54 6.32 8.04
N ASP A 89 7.55 6.63 7.24
CA ASP A 89 7.72 6.12 5.89
C ASP A 89 8.69 4.95 5.92
N ALA A 90 8.33 3.86 5.25
CA ALA A 90 9.13 2.66 5.07
C ALA A 90 9.39 2.44 3.58
N VAL A 91 10.66 2.35 3.19
CA VAL A 91 11.10 2.16 1.81
C VAL A 91 11.39 0.68 1.59
N THR A 92 10.91 0.13 0.47
CA THR A 92 11.08 -1.29 0.16
C THR A 92 12.25 -1.55 -0.78
N THR A 93 12.58 -2.83 -1.02
CA THR A 93 13.43 -3.23 -2.15
C THR A 93 12.68 -3.15 -3.48
N ASP A 94 13.44 -3.10 -4.57
CA ASP A 94 12.89 -3.07 -5.94
C ASP A 94 12.62 -4.48 -6.52
N ALA A 95 12.82 -5.53 -5.72
CA ALA A 95 12.73 -6.94 -6.14
C ALA A 95 11.81 -7.74 -5.21
N LEU A 96 10.62 -7.21 -4.93
CA LEU A 96 9.61 -7.89 -4.13
C LEU A 96 8.92 -8.98 -4.96
N THR A 97 8.51 -10.07 -4.32
CA THR A 97 7.86 -11.19 -5.01
C THR A 97 6.39 -10.89 -5.29
N PRO A 98 5.91 -10.88 -6.55
CA PRO A 98 4.50 -10.69 -6.86
C PRO A 98 3.63 -11.77 -6.20
N GLY A 99 2.48 -11.37 -5.67
CA GLY A 99 1.56 -12.25 -4.93
C GLY A 99 1.95 -12.47 -3.47
N ALA A 100 3.16 -12.09 -3.04
CA ALA A 100 3.53 -12.11 -1.63
C ALA A 100 2.85 -10.97 -0.87
N THR A 101 2.82 -11.09 0.46
CA THR A 101 2.23 -10.08 1.36
C THR A 101 3.28 -9.61 2.35
N LEU A 102 3.49 -8.30 2.46
CA LEU A 102 4.26 -7.69 3.53
C LEU A 102 3.35 -7.53 4.75
N ASN A 103 3.68 -8.19 5.86
CA ASN A 103 2.91 -8.10 7.10
C ASN A 103 3.68 -7.30 8.15
N ASN A 104 3.24 -6.06 8.39
CA ASN A 104 3.79 -5.22 9.44
C ASN A 104 3.05 -5.48 10.76
N ALA A 105 3.77 -5.67 11.86
CA ALA A 105 3.17 -6.02 13.14
C ALA A 105 3.88 -5.29 14.30
N ALA A 106 3.12 -4.41 14.95
CA ALA A 106 3.56 -3.68 16.13
C ALA A 106 3.07 -4.36 17.41
N LEU A 107 3.92 -4.38 18.43
CA LEU A 107 3.60 -4.79 19.78
C LEU A 107 3.78 -3.58 20.71
N VAL A 108 2.89 -3.45 21.68
CA VAL A 108 3.07 -2.52 22.80
C VAL A 108 2.97 -3.29 24.11
N THR A 109 3.81 -2.91 25.06
CA THR A 109 3.77 -3.32 26.46
C THR A 109 3.76 -2.08 27.34
N TRP A 110 3.18 -2.19 28.52
CA TRP A 110 3.20 -1.14 29.52
C TRP A 110 3.14 -1.77 30.91
N THR A 111 3.23 -0.94 31.93
CA THR A 111 3.18 -1.37 33.31
C THR A 111 2.07 -0.70 34.10
N SER A 112 1.67 -1.31 35.22
CA SER A 112 0.50 -0.89 36.01
C SER A 112 0.76 0.22 37.01
N LEU A 113 2.00 0.46 37.41
CA LEU A 113 2.35 1.41 38.45
C LEU A 113 3.47 2.32 37.95
N ALA A 114 3.61 3.47 38.59
CA ALA A 114 4.81 4.27 38.41
C ALA A 114 5.97 3.64 39.20
N ASP A 115 7.19 3.90 38.75
CA ASP A 115 8.44 3.47 39.39
C ASP A 115 8.58 1.94 39.51
N THR A 116 9.75 1.48 39.95
CA THR A 116 9.99 0.05 40.12
C THR A 116 9.20 -0.50 41.30
N ASN A 117 8.26 -1.40 41.02
CA ASN A 117 7.48 -2.11 42.03
C ASN A 117 7.48 -3.63 41.77
N ALA A 118 7.75 -4.43 42.80
CA ALA A 118 7.81 -5.89 42.67
C ALA A 118 6.45 -6.55 42.35
N ASP A 119 5.35 -5.90 42.73
CA ASP A 119 3.98 -6.35 42.50
C ASP A 119 3.36 -5.76 41.21
N GLU A 120 4.18 -5.09 40.40
CA GLU A 120 3.73 -4.47 39.17
C GLU A 120 3.37 -5.50 38.09
N ARG A 121 2.25 -5.24 37.40
CA ARG A 121 1.90 -5.94 36.18
C ARG A 121 2.64 -5.32 35.00
N THR A 122 3.25 -6.16 34.18
CA THR A 122 4.18 -5.80 33.08
C THR A 122 3.79 -6.43 31.74
N GLY A 123 2.68 -7.17 31.69
CA GLY A 123 2.22 -7.90 30.50
C GLY A 123 2.86 -9.28 30.33
N SER A 124 3.72 -9.69 31.27
CA SER A 124 4.42 -10.97 31.28
C SER A 124 3.84 -11.96 32.31
N GLY A 125 4.12 -13.26 32.17
CA GLY A 125 3.70 -14.27 33.17
C GLY A 125 2.25 -14.72 33.05
N THR A 126 1.62 -15.05 34.19
CA THR A 126 0.27 -15.63 34.25
C THR A 126 -0.83 -14.58 34.42
N SER A 127 -2.04 -14.92 33.99
CA SER A 127 -3.21 -14.06 34.10
C SER A 127 -3.62 -13.80 35.56
N PRO A 128 -4.12 -12.59 35.92
CA PRO A 128 -4.30 -11.42 35.06
C PRO A 128 -3.03 -10.55 35.04
N ASN A 129 -2.34 -10.56 33.90
CA ASN A 129 -1.20 -9.70 33.58
C ASN A 129 -1.13 -9.47 32.06
N ASP A 130 -2.14 -8.77 31.56
CA ASP A 130 -2.45 -8.55 30.14
C ASP A 130 -2.04 -7.16 29.63
N TYR A 131 -1.00 -6.56 30.24
CA TYR A 131 -0.48 -5.23 29.92
C TYR A 131 0.35 -5.22 28.63
N ARG A 132 -0.23 -5.79 27.58
CA ARG A 132 0.31 -5.86 26.22
C ARG A 132 -0.82 -5.89 25.21
N THR A 133 -0.61 -5.28 24.05
CA THR A 133 -1.50 -5.43 22.90
C THR A 133 -0.72 -5.32 21.61
N SER A 134 -1.30 -5.74 20.49
CA SER A 134 -0.64 -5.69 19.19
C SER A 134 -1.60 -5.26 18.10
N ALA A 135 -1.03 -4.73 17.02
CA ALA A 135 -1.74 -4.36 15.82
C ALA A 135 -0.92 -4.79 14.60
N ASN A 136 -1.60 -5.19 13.53
CA ASN A 136 -0.94 -5.52 12.27
C ASN A 136 -1.65 -4.91 11.07
N ARG A 137 -0.88 -4.72 10.00
CA ARG A 137 -1.36 -4.31 8.68
C ARG A 137 -0.57 -5.03 7.60
N SER A 138 -1.29 -5.48 6.58
CA SER A 138 -0.72 -6.24 5.48
C SER A 138 -0.85 -5.49 4.17
N VAL A 139 0.17 -5.60 3.32
CA VAL A 139 0.22 -4.99 1.98
C VAL A 139 0.52 -6.09 0.97
N LEU A 140 -0.36 -6.26 -0.02
CA LEU A 140 -0.17 -7.21 -1.10
C LEU A 140 0.80 -6.65 -2.15
N ILE A 141 1.78 -7.44 -2.54
CA ILE A 141 2.73 -7.11 -3.60
C ILE A 141 2.14 -7.59 -4.92
N GLY A 142 2.19 -6.75 -5.95
CA GLY A 142 1.84 -7.19 -7.30
C GLY A 142 2.57 -6.45 -8.40
N THR A 143 2.39 -6.93 -9.62
CA THR A 143 2.91 -6.31 -10.84
C THR A 143 1.75 -5.91 -11.73
N PRO A 144 1.82 -4.73 -12.38
CA PRO A 144 0.98 -4.47 -13.53
C PRO A 144 1.22 -5.56 -14.59
N ALA A 145 0.16 -6.04 -15.22
CA ALA A 145 0.24 -6.95 -16.34
C ALA A 145 -0.59 -6.38 -17.49
N LEU A 146 -0.09 -6.53 -18.72
CA LEU A 146 -0.77 -6.13 -19.93
C LEU A 146 -0.80 -7.33 -20.87
N VAL A 147 -2.00 -7.72 -21.30
CA VAL A 147 -2.20 -8.83 -22.23
C VAL A 147 -3.00 -8.32 -23.42
N LYS A 148 -2.48 -8.48 -24.64
CA LYS A 148 -3.18 -8.17 -25.88
C LYS A 148 -3.52 -9.46 -26.62
N SER A 149 -4.76 -9.59 -27.06
CA SER A 149 -5.27 -10.72 -27.82
C SER A 149 -6.21 -10.24 -28.92
N ILE A 150 -6.49 -11.12 -29.89
CA ILE A 150 -7.56 -10.90 -30.87
C ILE A 150 -8.81 -11.60 -30.33
N LEU A 151 -9.92 -10.87 -30.28
CA LEU A 151 -11.23 -11.44 -30.02
C LEU A 151 -11.66 -12.27 -31.23
N THR A 152 -12.06 -13.52 -30.99
CA THR A 152 -12.51 -14.46 -32.04
C THR A 152 -11.52 -14.58 -33.22
N PRO A 153 -10.29 -15.07 -32.98
CA PRO A 153 -9.24 -15.08 -34.00
C PRO A 153 -9.61 -15.97 -35.19
N GLN A 154 -9.39 -15.45 -36.40
CA GLN A 154 -9.53 -16.19 -37.65
C GLN A 154 -8.17 -16.69 -38.17
N THR A 155 -8.20 -17.74 -38.98
CA THR A 155 -6.99 -18.27 -39.64
C THR A 155 -6.48 -17.37 -40.77
N ARG A 156 -7.35 -16.49 -41.29
CA ARG A 156 -7.06 -15.51 -42.33
C ARG A 156 -8.05 -14.35 -42.20
N TYR A 157 -7.61 -13.15 -42.55
CA TYR A 157 -8.44 -11.95 -42.67
C TYR A 157 -8.32 -11.45 -44.11
N ALA A 158 -9.45 -11.12 -44.72
CA ALA A 158 -9.51 -10.46 -46.02
C ALA A 158 -9.34 -8.93 -45.85
N ILE A 159 -9.02 -8.25 -46.95
CA ILE A 159 -8.97 -6.78 -46.98
C ILE A 159 -10.38 -6.26 -46.68
N GLY A 160 -10.48 -5.34 -45.72
CA GLY A 160 -11.75 -4.78 -45.24
C GLY A 160 -12.36 -5.51 -44.06
N ASP A 161 -11.81 -6.66 -43.63
CA ASP A 161 -12.26 -7.30 -42.39
C ASP A 161 -11.85 -6.49 -41.17
N GLU A 162 -12.75 -6.40 -40.18
CA GLU A 162 -12.43 -5.81 -38.88
C GLU A 162 -11.75 -6.84 -37.98
N VAL A 163 -10.65 -6.43 -37.36
CA VAL A 163 -9.94 -7.23 -36.33
C VAL A 163 -10.21 -6.60 -34.97
N SER A 164 -11.03 -7.28 -34.16
CA SER A 164 -11.31 -6.85 -32.80
C SER A 164 -10.17 -7.26 -31.87
N TYR A 165 -9.47 -6.29 -31.28
CA TYR A 165 -8.45 -6.54 -30.26
C TYR A 165 -9.02 -6.39 -28.86
N GLN A 166 -8.57 -7.25 -27.94
CA GLN A 166 -8.78 -7.09 -26.51
C GLN A 166 -7.44 -6.82 -25.84
N VAL A 167 -7.41 -5.77 -25.02
CA VAL A 167 -6.26 -5.43 -24.18
C VAL A 167 -6.71 -5.46 -22.74
N VAL A 168 -6.15 -6.37 -21.95
CA VAL A 168 -6.42 -6.52 -20.52
C VAL A 168 -5.26 -5.94 -19.73
N LEU A 169 -5.52 -4.88 -18.98
CA LEU A 169 -4.60 -4.35 -17.98
C LEU A 169 -5.03 -4.85 -16.59
N SER A 170 -4.14 -5.55 -15.91
CA SER A 170 -4.26 -5.88 -14.49
C SER A 170 -3.33 -4.99 -13.69
N ILE A 171 -3.83 -4.33 -12.65
CA ILE A 171 -3.03 -3.49 -11.76
C ILE A 171 -3.26 -3.92 -10.32
N PRO A 172 -2.19 -4.04 -9.50
CA PRO A 172 -2.36 -4.40 -8.10
C PRO A 172 -2.92 -3.23 -7.29
N GLY A 173 -2.94 -2.00 -7.80
CA GLY A 173 -3.40 -0.82 -7.08
C GLY A 173 -3.78 0.31 -8.02
N THR A 174 -3.65 1.55 -7.55
CA THR A 174 -3.94 2.74 -8.35
C THR A 174 -2.76 3.08 -9.25
N LEU A 175 -3.01 3.29 -10.54
CA LEU A 175 -2.07 3.97 -11.43
C LEU A 175 -2.45 5.45 -11.53
N SER A 176 -1.45 6.33 -11.44
CA SER A 176 -1.60 7.77 -11.73
C SER A 176 -0.93 8.09 -13.05
N ASN A 177 -1.51 8.98 -13.85
CA ASN A 177 -0.99 9.40 -15.16
C ASN A 177 -0.73 8.23 -16.13
N ALA A 178 -1.59 7.21 -16.11
CA ALA A 178 -1.48 6.08 -17.02
C ALA A 178 -1.79 6.51 -18.47
N VAL A 179 -0.96 6.09 -19.41
CA VAL A 179 -1.14 6.29 -20.86
C VAL A 179 -1.14 4.93 -21.55
N PHE A 180 -2.12 4.71 -22.42
CA PHE A 180 -2.19 3.53 -23.28
C PHE A 180 -1.90 3.94 -24.72
N ALA A 181 -0.91 3.30 -25.32
CA ALA A 181 -0.55 3.47 -26.73
C ALA A 181 -0.49 2.09 -27.38
N ASP A 182 -1.04 1.99 -28.59
CA ASP A 182 -1.03 0.77 -29.38
C ASP A 182 -0.58 1.09 -30.80
N ILE A 183 0.48 0.42 -31.25
CA ILE A 183 0.99 0.54 -32.61
C ILE A 183 0.33 -0.57 -33.43
N LEU A 184 -0.59 -0.18 -34.30
CA LEU A 184 -1.24 -1.12 -35.20
C LEU A 184 -0.24 -1.63 -36.26
N PRO A 185 -0.24 -2.94 -36.58
CA PRO A 185 0.48 -3.48 -37.72
C PRO A 185 0.16 -2.75 -39.02
N ALA A 186 1.12 -2.71 -39.95
CA ALA A 186 0.91 -2.16 -41.29
C ALA A 186 -0.28 -2.82 -41.98
N GLY A 187 -1.09 -2.02 -42.68
CA GLY A 187 -2.33 -2.46 -43.33
C GLY A 187 -3.57 -2.48 -42.43
N LEU A 188 -3.44 -2.14 -41.15
CA LEU A 188 -4.57 -1.88 -40.26
C LEU A 188 -4.72 -0.38 -40.01
N THR A 189 -5.98 0.05 -39.92
CA THR A 189 -6.35 1.39 -39.44
C THR A 189 -7.31 1.25 -38.27
N TYR A 190 -7.29 2.19 -37.33
CA TYR A 190 -8.21 2.18 -36.21
C TYR A 190 -9.61 2.56 -36.70
N VAL A 191 -10.60 1.71 -36.43
CA VAL A 191 -12.01 2.01 -36.70
C VAL A 191 -12.53 2.90 -35.58
N ALA A 192 -12.91 4.13 -35.90
CA ALA A 192 -13.40 5.09 -34.92
C ALA A 192 -14.62 4.57 -34.14
N ASP A 193 -14.79 5.04 -32.90
CA ASP A 193 -15.92 4.71 -32.02
C ASP A 193 -16.05 3.21 -31.66
N THR A 194 -15.01 2.41 -31.88
CA THR A 194 -14.97 0.97 -31.51
C THR A 194 -14.30 0.69 -30.16
N LEU A 195 -13.77 1.72 -29.47
CA LEU A 195 -13.18 1.53 -28.15
C LEU A 195 -14.28 1.27 -27.11
N SER A 196 -14.24 0.10 -26.50
CA SER A 196 -15.02 -0.24 -25.31
C SER A 196 -14.09 -0.46 -24.13
N LEU A 197 -14.39 0.21 -23.01
CA LEU A 197 -13.70 0.02 -21.75
C LEU A 197 -14.59 -0.79 -20.80
N ASP A 198 -14.05 -1.89 -20.30
CA ASP A 198 -14.69 -2.70 -19.26
C ASP A 198 -13.83 -2.68 -18.00
N TYR A 199 -14.45 -2.38 -16.87
CA TYR A 199 -13.78 -2.31 -15.57
C TYR A 199 -14.18 -3.53 -14.74
N GLY A 200 -13.18 -4.34 -14.39
CA GLY A 200 -13.36 -5.40 -13.40
C GLY A 200 -13.90 -4.85 -12.08
N THR A 201 -14.48 -5.73 -11.26
CA THR A 201 -15.08 -5.37 -9.97
C THR A 201 -14.13 -4.55 -9.10
N GLY A 202 -14.57 -3.37 -8.66
CA GLY A 202 -13.78 -2.48 -7.80
C GLY A 202 -12.76 -1.62 -8.53
N LEU A 203 -12.69 -1.67 -9.87
CA LEU A 203 -11.89 -0.76 -10.67
C LEU A 203 -12.74 0.42 -11.16
N SER A 204 -12.11 1.59 -11.22
CA SER A 204 -12.67 2.82 -11.77
C SER A 204 -11.55 3.69 -12.30
N ALA A 205 -11.84 4.53 -13.29
CA ALA A 205 -10.91 5.57 -13.75
C ALA A 205 -11.57 6.95 -13.65
N THR A 206 -10.77 7.96 -13.29
CA THR A 206 -11.22 9.36 -13.30
C THR A 206 -11.37 9.89 -14.73
N ASN A 207 -10.53 9.39 -15.64
CA ASN A 207 -10.60 9.68 -17.07
C ASN A 207 -10.85 8.35 -17.81
N ALA A 208 -11.99 8.27 -18.50
CA ALA A 208 -12.36 7.12 -19.33
C ALA A 208 -12.45 7.60 -20.80
N PRO A 209 -11.37 7.52 -21.59
CA PRO A 209 -11.41 7.92 -22.99
C PRO A 209 -12.40 7.03 -23.76
N SER A 210 -13.20 7.63 -24.64
CA SER A 210 -14.14 6.92 -25.51
C SER A 210 -13.53 6.56 -26.87
N THR A 211 -12.32 7.02 -27.16
CA THR A 211 -11.62 6.75 -28.42
C THR A 211 -10.10 6.86 -28.25
N PHE A 212 -9.34 6.32 -29.19
CA PHE A 212 -7.91 6.59 -29.30
C PHE A 212 -7.65 7.87 -30.08
N VAL A 213 -6.67 8.66 -29.62
CA VAL A 213 -6.10 9.72 -30.45
C VAL A 213 -5.10 9.06 -31.40
N ARG A 214 -5.40 9.11 -32.70
CA ARG A 214 -4.50 8.59 -33.74
C ARG A 214 -3.32 9.57 -33.89
N THR A 215 -2.11 9.05 -33.77
CA THR A 215 -0.86 9.74 -34.11
C THR A 215 -0.16 8.89 -35.16
N ASP A 216 -0.64 8.97 -36.38
CA ASP A 216 -0.22 8.16 -37.51
C ASP A 216 1.14 8.61 -38.07
N ASP A 217 1.98 7.63 -38.44
CA ASP A 217 2.73 7.70 -39.70
C ASP A 217 1.70 7.31 -40.78
N THR A 218 1.26 8.27 -41.58
CA THR A 218 0.24 8.07 -42.63
C THR A 218 0.59 6.86 -43.50
N PRO A 219 -0.29 5.85 -43.65
CA PRO A 219 -0.05 4.74 -44.57
C PRO A 219 0.13 5.26 -46.00
N GLU A 220 1.01 4.64 -46.77
CA GLU A 220 1.22 5.04 -48.16
C GLU A 220 -0.08 4.95 -48.95
N ALA A 221 -0.26 5.88 -49.91
CA ALA A 221 -1.44 5.94 -50.75
C ALA A 221 -1.72 4.57 -51.40
N GLY A 222 -2.92 4.02 -51.17
CA GLY A 222 -3.33 2.68 -51.61
C GLY A 222 -3.33 1.60 -50.52
N GLN A 223 -2.93 1.94 -49.29
CA GLN A 223 -3.00 1.03 -48.13
C GLN A 223 -4.19 1.29 -47.17
N GLU A 224 -5.01 2.31 -47.41
CA GLU A 224 -6.27 2.54 -46.67
C GLU A 224 -7.48 2.33 -47.59
N THR A 225 -8.51 1.63 -47.08
CA THR A 225 -9.73 1.28 -47.86
C THR A 225 -11.03 1.79 -47.25
N LEU A 226 -10.99 2.52 -46.13
CA LEU A 226 -12.14 3.26 -45.62
C LEU A 226 -12.01 4.72 -46.07
N ALA A 227 -12.91 5.12 -46.98
CA ALA A 227 -13.14 6.50 -47.38
C ALA A 227 -14.20 7.14 -46.47
#